data_AF-A0A2M7Z3W0-F1
#
_entry.id   AF-A0A2M7Z3W0-F1
#
_cell.length_a   1.000
_cell.length_b   1.000
_cell.length_c   1.000
_cell.angle_alpha   90.00
_cell.angle_beta   90.00
_cell.angle_gamma   90.00
#
_symmetry.space_group_name_H-M   'P 1'
#
loop_
_entity.id
_entity.type
_entity.pdbx_description
1 polymer ?
#
loop_
_entity_poly.entity_id
_entity_poly.type
_entity_poly.pdbx_seq_one_letter_code
_entity_poly.pdbx_strand_id
1 'polypeptide(L)'
;MAEEKKFYLTKEGLEKIQKEYQGLKNLKFSKTRGEIPKIWHSEDINPEYLSFWEDLSFLETRIAELENILKNAELIQPPPKEKQNVVNLG
;
A
#
# COMPACT_ATOMS: atom_id res chain seq x y z
N MET A 1 -6.04 5.81 23.21
CA MET A 1 -5.60 6.42 21.95
C MET A 1 -4.46 5.58 21.40
N ALA A 2 -4.65 4.86 20.29
CA ALA A 2 -3.55 4.19 19.63
C ALA A 2 -2.66 5.29 19.01
N GLU A 3 -1.39 5.34 19.37
CA GLU A 3 -0.42 6.24 18.77
C GLU A 3 -0.39 5.99 17.26
N GLU A 4 -0.92 6.95 16.48
CA GLU A 4 -0.75 6.96 15.04
C GLU A 4 0.76 7.04 14.77
N LYS A 5 1.36 5.90 14.41
CA LYS A 5 2.78 5.83 14.05
C LYS A 5 3.03 6.81 12.91
N LYS A 6 3.66 7.93 13.23
CA LYS A 6 4.05 8.94 12.25
C LYS A 6 5.18 8.37 11.40
N PHE A 7 4.94 8.22 10.10
CA PHE A 7 5.93 7.73 9.17
C PHE A 7 6.66 8.92 8.56
N TYR A 8 7.92 9.12 8.93
CA TYR A 8 8.74 10.17 8.35
C TYR A 8 9.26 9.73 6.99
N LEU A 9 8.80 10.38 5.92
CA LEU A 9 9.18 10.06 4.56
C LEU A 9 9.81 11.27 3.86
N THR A 10 10.80 11.00 3.02
CA THR A 10 11.35 12.00 2.09
C THR A 10 10.39 12.18 0.90
N LYS A 11 10.51 13.30 0.17
CA LYS A 11 9.73 13.54 -1.07
C LYS A 11 9.86 12.37 -2.06
N GLU A 12 11.08 11.87 -2.23
CA GLU A 12 11.38 10.74 -3.11
C GLU A 12 10.74 9.43 -2.61
N GLY A 13 10.76 9.19 -1.29
CA GLY A 13 10.11 8.02 -0.69
C GLY A 13 8.60 8.03 -0.89
N LEU A 14 7.96 9.20 -0.71
CA LEU A 14 6.53 9.38 -0.95
C LEU A 14 6.17 9.11 -2.43
N GLU A 15 6.95 9.64 -3.36
CA GLU A 15 6.74 9.40 -4.80
C GLU A 15 6.87 7.92 -5.18
N LYS A 16 7.84 7.19 -4.59
CA LYS A 16 8.02 5.75 -4.83
C LYS A 16 6.82 4.96 -4.34
N ILE A 17 6.37 5.23 -3.11
CA ILE A 17 5.20 4.55 -2.52
C ILE A 17 3.94 4.87 -3.32
N GLN A 18 3.79 6.10 -3.81
CA GLN A 18 2.66 6.48 -4.65
C GLN A 18 2.66 5.74 -6.00
N LYS A 19 3.83 5.60 -6.64
CA LYS A 19 3.98 4.82 -7.87
C LYS A 19 3.65 3.34 -7.64
N GLU A 20 4.14 2.77 -6.54
CA GLU A 20 3.85 1.38 -6.16
C GLU A 20 2.36 1.17 -5.91
N TYR A 21 1.72 2.05 -5.14
CA TYR A 21 0.28 2.02 -4.89
C TYR A 21 -0.55 2.06 -6.19
N GLN A 22 -0.19 2.95 -7.13
CA GLN A 22 -0.87 2.99 -8.42
C GLN A 22 -0.65 1.72 -9.26
N GLY A 23 0.56 1.16 -9.23
CA GLY A 23 0.88 -0.11 -9.89
C GLY A 23 0.01 -1.25 -9.36
N LEU A 24 -0.06 -1.40 -8.04
CA LEU A 24 -0.88 -2.43 -7.38
C LEU A 24 -2.38 -2.24 -7.66
N LYS A 25 -2.86 -0.99 -7.69
CA LYS A 25 -4.26 -0.68 -8.03
C LYS A 25 -4.60 -1.05 -9.48
N ASN A 26 -3.71 -0.78 -10.43
CA ASN A 26 -3.86 -1.19 -11.83
C ASN A 26 -3.82 -2.71 -11.99
N LEU A 27 -2.94 -3.38 -11.25
CA LEU A 27 -2.82 -4.83 -11.25
C LEU A 27 -4.09 -5.48 -10.69
N LYS A 28 -4.61 -5.00 -9.54
CA LYS A 28 -5.91 -5.42 -8.99
C LYS A 28 -7.01 -5.27 -10.03
N PHE A 29 -7.13 -4.10 -10.64
CA PHE A 29 -8.17 -3.83 -11.64
C PHE A 29 -8.09 -4.77 -12.85
N SER A 30 -6.88 -5.09 -13.30
CA SER A 30 -6.64 -6.02 -14.41
C SER A 30 -7.03 -7.45 -14.01
N LYS A 31 -6.65 -7.91 -12.81
CA LYS A 31 -7.05 -9.22 -12.27
C LYS A 31 -8.56 -9.34 -12.12
N THR A 32 -9.22 -8.35 -11.55
CA THR A 32 -10.69 -8.36 -11.39
C THR A 32 -11.44 -8.29 -12.72
N ARG A 33 -10.86 -7.76 -13.80
CA ARG A 33 -11.52 -7.76 -15.12
C ARG A 33 -11.21 -8.98 -15.97
N GLY A 34 -10.00 -9.53 -15.89
CA GLY A 34 -9.50 -10.57 -16.79
C GLY A 34 -9.56 -11.98 -16.23
N GLU A 35 -9.43 -12.13 -14.90
CA GLU A 35 -9.25 -13.44 -14.26
C GLU A 35 -10.46 -13.93 -13.48
N ILE A 36 -11.61 -13.22 -13.46
CA ILE A 36 -12.83 -13.80 -12.86
C ILE A 36 -13.10 -15.09 -13.61
N PRO A 37 -12.83 -16.27 -13.03
CA PRO A 37 -12.99 -17.50 -13.76
C PRO A 37 -14.49 -17.61 -14.03
N LYS A 38 -14.91 -17.92 -15.26
CA LYS A 38 -16.33 -18.14 -15.56
C LYS A 38 -16.73 -19.49 -14.97
N ILE A 39 -17.07 -19.51 -13.67
CA ILE A 39 -17.29 -20.75 -12.88
C ILE A 39 -18.74 -21.19 -12.87
N TRP A 40 -19.51 -20.84 -13.90
CA TRP A 40 -20.92 -21.20 -13.96
C TRP A 40 -21.18 -22.69 -14.30
N HIS A 41 -20.14 -23.53 -14.44
CA HIS A 41 -20.27 -24.87 -15.03
C HIS A 41 -19.74 -26.05 -14.21
N SER A 42 -19.31 -25.87 -12.95
CA SER A 42 -18.88 -27.03 -12.16
C SER A 42 -19.45 -26.95 -10.75
N GLU A 43 -20.21 -27.98 -10.39
CA GLU A 43 -20.90 -28.15 -9.10
C GLU A 43 -19.94 -28.38 -7.90
N ASP A 44 -18.62 -28.30 -8.13
CA ASP A 44 -17.59 -28.36 -7.10
C ASP A 44 -17.06 -26.97 -6.74
N ILE A 45 -16.90 -26.71 -5.45
CA ILE A 45 -16.19 -25.54 -4.92
C ILE A 45 -14.75 -25.59 -5.47
N ASN A 46 -14.49 -24.80 -6.51
CA ASN A 46 -13.23 -24.87 -7.23
C ASN A 46 -12.11 -24.23 -6.39
N PRO A 47 -11.02 -24.96 -6.07
CA PRO A 47 -9.89 -24.43 -5.31
C PRO A 47 -9.24 -23.21 -5.99
N GLU A 48 -9.33 -23.10 -7.32
CA GLU A 48 -8.85 -21.96 -8.10
C GLU A 48 -9.59 -20.67 -7.78
N TYR A 49 -10.89 -20.75 -7.47
CA TYR A 49 -11.65 -19.57 -7.05
C TYR A 49 -11.23 -19.10 -5.66
N LEU A 50 -11.05 -20.05 -4.73
CA LEU A 50 -10.58 -19.75 -3.39
C LEU A 50 -9.19 -19.10 -3.43
N SER A 51 -8.27 -19.70 -4.20
CA SER A 51 -6.92 -19.14 -4.40
C SER A 51 -6.97 -17.73 -5.01
N PHE A 52 -7.85 -17.50 -5.99
CA PHE A 52 -8.00 -16.17 -6.59
C PHE A 52 -8.52 -15.13 -5.58
N TRP A 53 -9.48 -15.51 -4.73
CA TRP A 53 -9.97 -14.62 -3.67
C TRP A 53 -8.93 -14.33 -2.60
N GLU A 54 -8.12 -15.31 -2.21
CA GLU A 54 -7.00 -15.11 -1.31
C GLU A 54 -5.96 -14.16 -1.91
N ASP A 55 -5.59 -14.35 -3.17
CA ASP A 55 -4.66 -13.47 -3.88
C ASP A 55 -5.19 -12.03 -3.96
N LEU A 56 -6.49 -11.86 -4.24
CA LEU A 56 -7.12 -10.54 -4.24
C LEU A 56 -7.14 -9.91 -2.86
N SER A 57 -7.45 -10.68 -1.82
CA SER A 57 -7.47 -10.20 -0.43
C SER A 57 -6.07 -9.78 0.04
N PHE A 58 -5.04 -10.54 -0.34
CA PHE A 58 -3.66 -10.21 -0.07
C PHE A 58 -3.24 -8.90 -0.74
N LEU A 59 -3.58 -8.73 -2.03
CA LEU A 59 -3.38 -7.49 -2.77
C LEU A 59 -4.07 -6.31 -2.11
N GLU A 60 -5.32 -6.49 -1.69
CA GLU A 60 -6.11 -5.44 -1.03
C GLU A 60 -5.54 -5.06 0.32
N THR A 61 -5.08 -6.04 1.11
CA THR A 61 -4.37 -5.81 2.37
C THR A 61 -3.10 -4.99 2.14
N ARG A 62 -2.30 -5.32 1.11
CA ARG A 62 -1.08 -4.58 0.78
C ARG A 62 -1.37 -3.14 0.37
N ILE A 63 -2.41 -2.93 -0.44
CA ILE A 63 -2.87 -1.61 -0.87
C ILE A 63 -3.30 -0.77 0.36
N ALA A 64 -4.05 -1.36 1.28
CA ALA A 64 -4.51 -0.70 2.50
C ALA A 64 -3.33 -0.32 3.42
N GLU A 65 -2.31 -1.18 3.52
CA GLU A 65 -1.09 -0.88 4.27
C GLU A 65 -0.34 0.33 3.69
N LEU A 66 -0.15 0.36 2.36
CA LEU A 66 0.50 1.48 1.67
C LEU A 66 -0.32 2.77 1.80
N GLU A 67 -1.65 2.68 1.72
CA GLU A 67 -2.54 3.82 1.95
C GLU A 67 -2.43 4.35 3.39
N ASN A 68 -2.38 3.46 4.37
CA ASN A 68 -2.18 3.83 5.77
C ASN A 68 -0.82 4.50 5.98
N ILE A 69 0.24 3.99 5.35
CA ILE A 69 1.57 4.62 5.39
C ILE A 69 1.52 6.01 4.76
N LEU A 70 0.90 6.17 3.58
CA LEU A 70 0.77 7.46 2.90
C LEU A 70 -0.07 8.47 3.70
N LYS A 71 -1.12 8.00 4.37
CA LYS A 71 -2.00 8.86 5.19
C LYS A 71 -1.33 9.35 6.47
N ASN A 72 -0.48 8.51 7.07
CA ASN A 72 0.30 8.84 8.26
C ASN A 72 1.72 9.34 7.92
N ALA A 73 2.01 9.58 6.65
CA ALA A 73 3.30 10.06 6.18
C ALA A 73 3.46 11.55 6.51
N GLU A 74 4.41 11.88 7.38
CA GLU A 74 4.88 13.26 7.53
C GLU A 74 6.11 13.48 6.65
N LEU A 75 6.03 14.48 5.77
CA LEU A 75 7.13 14.85 4.91
C LEU A 75 8.24 15.47 5.75
N ILE A 76 9.44 14.87 5.73
CA ILE A 76 10.61 15.44 6.40
C ILE A 76 10.97 16.74 5.68
N GLN A 77 10.66 17.87 6.31
CA GLN A 77 11.13 19.18 5.85
C GLN A 77 12.53 19.40 6.39
N PRO A 78 13.51 19.80 5.56
CA PRO A 78 14.82 20.16 6.06
C PRO A 78 14.68 21.37 7.00
N PRO A 79 15.29 21.35 8.19
CA PRO A 79 15.22 22.49 9.10
C PRO A 79 15.88 23.73 8.47
N PRO A 80 15.46 24.94 8.89
CA PRO A 80 16.09 26.19 8.49
C PRO A 80 17.61 26.14 8.70
N LYS A 81 18.38 26.81 7.82
CA LYS A 81 19.86 26.80 7.84
C LYS A 81 20.48 27.07 9.21
N GLU A 82 19.79 27.83 10.06
CA GLU A 82 20.23 28.18 11.43
C GLU A 82 20.22 27.01 12.43
N LYS A 83 19.56 25.88 12.12
CA LYS A 83 19.48 24.70 13.01
C LYS A 83 20.07 23.43 12.41
N GLN A 84 20.66 23.50 11.21
CA GLN A 84 21.44 22.39 10.67
C GLN A 84 22.76 22.28 11.45
N ASN A 85 23.07 21.08 12.00
CA ASN A 85 24.18 20.75 12.92
C ASN A 85 23.94 20.86 14.43
N VAL A 86 22.69 20.93 14.91
CA VAL A 86 22.41 20.80 16.36
C VAL A 86 21.70 19.48 16.62
N VAL A 87 22.45 18.47 17.06
CA VAL A 87 21.90 17.23 17.62
C VAL A 87 21.72 17.44 19.11
N ASN A 88 20.48 17.71 19.55
CA ASN A 88 20.17 17.70 20.99
C ASN A 88 19.84 16.26 21.39
N LEU A 89 20.63 15.73 22.33
CA LEU A 89 20.30 14.54 23.09
C LEU A 89 19.47 15.00 24.29
N GLY A 90 18.21 14.60 24.32
CA GLY A 90 17.41 14.52 25.54
C GLY A 90 17.52 13.13 26.11
#